data_AF-A0A9W9DD54-F1
#
_entry.id   AF-A0A9W9DD54-F1
#
_cell.length_a   1.000
_cell.length_b   1.000
_cell.length_c   1.000
_cell.angle_alpha   90.00
_cell.angle_beta   90.00
_cell.angle_gamma   90.00
#
_symmetry.space_group_name_H-M   'P 1'
#
loop_
_entity.id
_entity.type
_entity.pdbx_description
1 polymer ?
#
loop_
_entity_poly.entity_id
_entity_poly.type
_entity_poly.pdbx_seq_one_letter_code
_entity_poly.pdbx_strand_id
1 'polypeptide(L)'
;MFPGDVSSYWDQAALIAKNPVVAAQFFNVYLKAFIHDLLGYDPDHKDLSGGVLGLVKGYYGCIEAQGRGSLHCHMMVWLEGGLNPNEIKQRAIDNPDSEFCHRLIAFLNDVISNSVPFKPPDVPHIPSDDVHPCSVRGTRMMDLHNLVQCCQVHKHTTTCYKYCQDISQPKECRFGLDDSNFIPDSIFDPLTGELTLRCLDGLVNNFNETILRAIRCNMDIKFIGSGASAKAVLYYITNYITKSQLKTHVAYAALERAVRRLDEQCPDDSLLTIRAKKLLQKCAYSMISQQELSAQQVNTHLLDLEDHFTSHKYKNLYWVQIEQFLDIADNDVTARVEINSEDSIDNAMQEQTVDEDDDEEIGISVGSRGDLVASGSQLDDYRYRPVAMNDLCLWEDIARCKK
;
A
#
# COMPACT_ATOMS: atom_id res chain seq x y z
N MET A 1 6.74 -2.74 34.70
CA MET A 1 6.34 -1.33 34.86
C MET A 1 5.06 -1.34 35.67
N PHE A 2 5.01 -0.63 36.79
CA PHE A 2 3.78 -0.55 37.59
C PHE A 2 2.82 0.45 36.92
N PRO A 3 1.49 0.34 37.13
CA PRO A 3 0.51 1.25 36.54
C PRO A 3 0.80 2.74 36.73
N GLY A 4 1.39 3.13 37.88
CA GLY A 4 1.75 4.52 38.18
C GLY A 4 2.99 5.04 37.44
N ASP A 5 3.76 4.17 36.78
CA ASP A 5 4.93 4.55 35.98
C ASP A 5 4.56 4.85 34.52
N VAL A 6 3.32 4.56 34.11
CA VAL A 6 2.85 4.75 32.74
C VAL A 6 2.36 6.19 32.58
N SER A 7 3.09 6.98 31.79
CA SER A 7 2.72 8.37 31.50
C SER A 7 1.38 8.46 30.79
N SER A 8 0.66 9.57 30.97
CA SER A 8 -0.63 9.77 30.30
C SER A 8 -0.48 9.79 28.78
N TYR A 9 -1.58 9.55 28.05
CA TYR A 9 -1.60 9.65 26.58
C TYR A 9 -1.04 10.98 26.07
N TRP A 10 -1.41 12.09 26.72
CA TRP A 10 -0.96 13.42 26.31
C TRP A 10 0.54 13.62 26.54
N ASP A 11 1.08 13.09 27.64
CA ASP A 11 2.51 13.15 27.91
C ASP A 11 3.30 12.31 26.89
N GLN A 12 2.80 11.12 26.55
CA GLN A 12 3.39 10.26 25.52
C GLN A 12 3.37 10.94 24.14
N ALA A 13 2.22 11.50 23.75
CA ALA A 13 2.06 12.21 22.49
C ALA A 13 2.98 13.43 22.41
N ALA A 14 3.08 14.21 23.50
CA ALA A 14 3.99 15.35 23.58
C ALA A 14 5.46 14.92 23.51
N LEU A 15 5.83 13.78 24.13
CA LEU A 15 7.18 13.25 24.07
C LEU A 15 7.56 12.84 22.64
N ILE A 16 6.67 12.14 21.94
CA ILE A 16 6.85 11.74 20.53
C ILE A 16 6.97 12.99 19.65
N ALA A 17 6.09 13.97 19.82
CA ALA A 17 6.11 15.21 19.05
C ALA A 17 7.39 16.03 19.28
N LYS A 18 7.94 16.03 20.49
CA LYS A 18 9.20 16.69 20.83
C LYS A 18 10.45 15.93 20.36
N ASN A 19 10.34 14.63 20.09
CA ASN A 19 11.47 13.77 19.73
C ASN A 19 11.18 12.94 18.46
N PRO A 20 10.92 13.59 17.31
CA PRO A 20 10.56 12.90 16.07
C PRO A 20 11.69 12.00 15.53
N VAL A 21 12.96 12.34 15.81
CA VAL A 21 14.14 11.51 15.48
C VAL A 21 14.03 10.14 16.15
N VAL A 22 13.74 10.12 17.47
CA VAL A 22 13.64 8.87 18.24
C VAL A 22 12.46 8.04 17.74
N ALA A 23 11.33 8.68 17.41
CA ALA A 23 10.17 7.98 16.85
C ALA A 23 10.49 7.32 15.49
N ALA A 24 11.20 8.02 14.60
CA ALA A 24 11.61 7.49 13.31
C ALA A 24 12.60 6.30 13.46
N GLN A 25 13.62 6.46 14.31
CA GLN A 25 14.59 5.40 14.60
C GLN A 25 13.92 4.18 15.24
N PHE A 26 13.04 4.40 16.22
CA PHE A 26 12.29 3.32 16.86
C PHE A 26 11.47 2.56 15.83
N PHE A 27 10.70 3.26 14.98
CA PHE A 27 9.89 2.62 13.96
C PHE A 27 10.74 1.77 13.00
N ASN A 28 11.90 2.28 12.56
CA ASN A 28 12.79 1.53 11.67
C ASN A 28 13.31 0.24 12.33
N VAL A 29 13.85 0.34 13.55
CA VAL A 29 14.33 -0.83 14.31
C VAL A 29 13.19 -1.83 14.54
N TYR A 30 11.99 -1.32 14.84
CA TYR A 30 10.82 -2.13 15.10
C TYR A 30 10.35 -2.92 13.88
N LEU A 31 10.32 -2.28 12.70
CA LEU A 31 9.96 -2.95 11.44
C LEU A 31 11.01 -3.97 11.01
N LYS A 32 12.31 -3.67 11.19
CA LYS A 32 13.38 -4.64 10.93
C LYS A 32 13.27 -5.87 11.83
N ALA A 33 12.97 -5.68 13.12
CA ALA A 33 12.71 -6.77 14.06
C ALA A 33 11.45 -7.56 13.69
N PHE A 34 10.37 -6.88 13.27
CA PHE A 34 9.16 -7.54 12.77
C PHE A 34 9.46 -8.45 11.56
N ILE A 35 10.22 -7.95 10.58
CA ILE A 35 10.58 -8.70 9.37
C ILE A 35 11.49 -9.89 9.71
N HIS A 36 12.50 -9.68 10.56
CA HIS A 36 13.45 -10.74 10.91
C HIS A 36 12.83 -11.78 11.85
N ASP A 37 12.23 -11.35 12.97
CA ASP A 37 11.85 -12.25 14.07
C ASP A 37 10.42 -12.80 13.95
N LEU A 38 9.48 -12.03 13.39
CA LEU A 38 8.08 -12.46 13.28
C LEU A 38 7.78 -13.02 11.91
N LEU A 39 8.16 -12.32 10.84
CA LEU A 39 8.04 -12.89 9.49
C LEU A 39 9.07 -13.99 9.22
N GLY A 40 10.17 -14.04 9.97
CA GLY A 40 11.20 -15.07 9.79
C GLY A 40 11.85 -14.97 8.40
N TYR A 41 11.96 -13.77 7.84
CA TYR A 41 12.52 -13.61 6.51
C TYR A 41 14.04 -13.77 6.54
N ASP A 42 14.53 -14.82 5.89
CA ASP A 42 15.94 -15.05 5.61
C ASP A 42 16.28 -14.56 4.19
N PRO A 43 17.13 -13.53 4.05
CA PRO A 43 17.59 -13.05 2.74
C PRO A 43 18.32 -14.09 1.90
N ASP A 44 18.95 -15.08 2.54
CA ASP A 44 19.66 -16.18 1.87
C ASP A 44 18.74 -17.38 1.55
N HIS A 45 17.49 -17.37 2.06
CA HIS A 45 16.51 -18.46 1.98
C HIS A 45 17.07 -19.84 2.40
N LYS A 46 18.00 -19.87 3.36
CA LYS A 46 18.60 -21.09 3.92
C LYS A 46 17.79 -21.61 5.10
N ASP A 47 17.23 -20.72 5.90
CA ASP A 47 16.32 -21.08 6.98
C ASP A 47 14.94 -21.42 6.41
N LEU A 48 14.51 -22.65 6.66
CA LEU A 48 13.21 -23.17 6.23
C LEU A 48 12.21 -23.30 7.39
N SER A 49 12.58 -22.83 8.60
CA SER A 49 11.69 -22.85 9.76
C SER A 49 10.46 -21.95 9.58
N GLY A 50 10.63 -20.84 8.86
CA GLY A 50 9.57 -19.85 8.58
C GLY A 50 9.16 -19.03 9.79
N GLY A 51 8.36 -17.99 9.56
CA GLY A 51 7.82 -17.13 10.60
C GLY A 51 6.37 -17.46 10.96
N VAL A 52 5.74 -16.52 11.65
CA VAL A 52 4.34 -16.62 12.13
C VAL A 52 3.31 -16.77 11.02
N LEU A 53 3.66 -16.38 9.78
CA LEU A 53 2.81 -16.54 8.60
C LEU A 53 3.24 -17.73 7.73
N GLY A 54 4.27 -18.48 8.12
CA GLY A 54 4.91 -19.51 7.31
C GLY A 54 6.24 -19.05 6.70
N LEU A 55 6.75 -19.81 5.73
CA LEU A 55 8.04 -19.53 5.10
C LEU A 55 7.92 -18.36 4.11
N VAL A 56 8.48 -17.20 4.46
CA VAL A 56 8.41 -15.99 3.63
C VAL A 56 9.47 -16.04 2.52
N LYS A 57 9.03 -15.84 1.27
CA LYS A 57 9.91 -15.74 0.09
C LYS A 57 10.20 -14.30 -0.32
N GLY A 58 9.29 -13.38 -0.02
CA GLY A 58 9.52 -11.97 -0.27
C GLY A 58 8.52 -11.08 0.44
N TYR A 59 8.82 -9.79 0.50
CA TYR A 59 7.93 -8.77 1.00
C TYR A 59 8.23 -7.41 0.37
N TYR A 60 7.23 -6.54 0.42
CA TYR A 60 7.34 -5.13 0.08
C TYR A 60 6.46 -4.35 1.04
N GLY A 61 7.03 -3.37 1.75
CA GLY A 61 6.32 -2.51 2.69
C GLY A 61 6.54 -1.04 2.38
N CYS A 62 5.47 -0.26 2.23
CA CYS A 62 5.53 1.19 2.10
C CYS A 62 5.16 1.88 3.42
N ILE A 63 5.84 2.99 3.73
CA ILE A 63 5.67 3.72 4.97
C ILE A 63 4.79 4.96 4.75
N GLU A 64 3.77 5.15 5.60
CA GLU A 64 2.88 6.30 5.56
C GLU A 64 2.85 7.01 6.93
N ALA A 65 2.76 8.35 6.90
CA ALA A 65 2.39 9.11 8.09
C ALA A 65 0.88 9.29 8.18
N GLN A 66 0.30 8.74 9.24
CA GLN A 66 -1.15 8.78 9.53
C GLN A 66 -1.58 9.98 10.39
N GLY A 67 -0.67 10.92 10.68
CA GLY A 67 -0.96 12.10 11.51
C GLY A 67 -1.23 11.79 13.00
N ARG A 68 -0.82 10.61 13.48
CA ARG A 68 -1.03 10.13 14.86
C ARG A 68 0.27 9.97 15.66
N GLY A 69 1.34 10.62 15.22
CA GLY A 69 2.66 10.62 15.88
C GLY A 69 3.58 9.45 15.54
N SER A 70 3.05 8.28 15.17
CA SER A 70 3.83 7.15 14.64
C SER A 70 3.63 6.99 13.14
N LEU A 71 4.70 6.55 12.46
CA LEU A 71 4.63 6.02 11.11
C LEU A 71 3.81 4.72 11.09
N HIS A 72 3.34 4.34 9.91
CA HIS A 72 2.53 3.16 9.64
C HIS A 72 3.08 2.44 8.40
N CYS A 73 2.94 1.12 8.34
CA CYS A 73 3.42 0.33 7.20
C CYS A 73 2.26 -0.46 6.59
N HIS A 74 2.08 -0.33 5.28
CA HIS A 74 1.28 -1.27 4.49
C HIS A 74 2.25 -2.25 3.84
N MET A 75 2.04 -3.55 4.02
CA MET A 75 3.01 -4.57 3.58
C MET A 75 2.35 -5.73 2.85
N MET A 76 2.93 -6.11 1.71
CA MET A 76 2.68 -7.39 1.05
C MET A 76 3.73 -8.39 1.48
N VAL A 77 3.29 -9.62 1.75
CA VAL A 77 4.16 -10.74 2.11
C VAL A 77 3.84 -11.92 1.22
N TRP A 78 4.85 -12.45 0.53
CA TRP A 78 4.75 -13.64 -0.31
C TRP A 78 5.32 -14.83 0.43
N LEU A 79 4.54 -15.90 0.50
CA LEU A 79 4.88 -17.14 1.18
C LEU A 79 5.31 -18.21 0.18
N GLU A 80 6.14 -19.14 0.63
CA GLU A 80 6.48 -20.33 -0.14
C GLU A 80 5.22 -21.14 -0.46
N GLY A 81 5.09 -21.57 -1.71
CA GLY A 81 3.90 -22.26 -2.19
C GLY A 81 2.68 -21.37 -2.38
N GLY A 82 2.82 -20.04 -2.27
CA GLY A 82 1.80 -19.07 -2.65
C GLY A 82 1.52 -19.16 -4.16
N LEU A 83 0.45 -19.87 -4.51
CA LEU A 83 0.03 -20.04 -5.91
C LEU A 83 -0.54 -18.75 -6.49
N ASN A 84 -0.54 -18.66 -7.81
CA ASN A 84 -1.28 -17.62 -8.51
C ASN A 84 -2.76 -17.64 -8.08
N PRO A 85 -3.38 -16.49 -7.75
CA PRO A 85 -4.78 -16.45 -7.35
C PRO A 85 -5.75 -17.14 -8.33
N ASN A 86 -5.47 -17.08 -9.63
CA ASN A 86 -6.29 -17.76 -10.64
C ASN A 86 -6.12 -19.29 -10.59
N GLU A 87 -4.94 -19.79 -10.22
CA GLU A 87 -4.71 -21.22 -10.00
C GLU A 87 -5.43 -21.71 -8.74
N ILE A 88 -5.43 -20.91 -7.67
CA ILE A 88 -6.20 -21.23 -6.44
C ILE A 88 -7.67 -21.35 -6.78
N LYS A 89 -8.20 -20.35 -7.50
CA LYS A 89 -9.59 -20.32 -7.97
C LYS A 89 -9.93 -21.54 -8.84
N GLN A 90 -9.07 -21.86 -9.81
CA GLN A 90 -9.29 -23.00 -10.69
C GLN A 90 -9.30 -24.32 -9.93
N ARG A 91 -8.35 -24.54 -9.01
CA ARG A 91 -8.32 -25.75 -8.16
C ARG A 91 -9.57 -25.87 -7.29
N ALA A 92 -10.06 -24.74 -6.78
CA ALA A 92 -11.29 -24.70 -5.99
C ALA A 92 -12.54 -25.02 -6.83
N ILE A 93 -12.62 -24.57 -8.10
CA ILE A 93 -13.71 -24.91 -9.01
C ILE A 93 -13.64 -26.38 -9.43
N ASP A 94 -12.46 -26.87 -9.77
CA ASP A 94 -12.25 -28.24 -10.25
C ASP A 94 -12.61 -29.28 -9.18
N ASN A 95 -12.23 -29.02 -7.93
CA ASN A 95 -12.56 -29.87 -6.79
C ASN A 95 -12.57 -29.06 -5.47
N PRO A 96 -13.73 -28.50 -5.09
CA PRO A 96 -13.89 -27.71 -3.86
C PRO A 96 -13.51 -28.49 -2.59
N ASP A 97 -13.77 -29.79 -2.56
CA ASP A 97 -13.50 -30.68 -1.42
C ASP A 97 -12.10 -31.32 -1.47
N SER A 98 -11.21 -30.77 -2.29
CA SER A 98 -9.84 -31.27 -2.39
C SER A 98 -9.05 -31.06 -1.09
N GLU A 99 -8.04 -31.93 -0.87
CA GLU A 99 -7.09 -31.76 0.25
C GLU A 99 -6.43 -30.37 0.22
N PHE A 100 -6.19 -29.83 -0.96
CA PHE A 100 -5.66 -28.49 -1.15
C PHE A 100 -6.55 -27.41 -0.51
N CYS A 101 -7.84 -27.39 -0.85
CA CYS A 101 -8.79 -26.42 -0.32
C CYS A 101 -8.91 -26.52 1.20
N HIS A 102 -9.03 -27.75 1.73
CA HIS A 102 -9.07 -28.00 3.17
C HIS A 102 -7.82 -27.50 3.89
N ARG A 103 -6.63 -27.76 3.33
CA ARG A 103 -5.36 -27.31 3.92
C ARG A 103 -5.18 -25.80 3.87
N LEU A 104 -5.60 -25.16 2.78
CA LEU A 104 -5.55 -23.69 2.67
C LEU A 104 -6.50 -23.04 3.68
N ILE A 105 -7.74 -23.54 3.80
CA ILE A 105 -8.69 -23.08 4.82
C ILE A 105 -8.13 -23.29 6.23
N ALA A 106 -7.58 -24.47 6.53
CA ALA A 106 -7.00 -24.77 7.83
C ALA A 106 -5.83 -23.82 8.17
N PHE A 107 -4.94 -23.57 7.21
CA PHE A 107 -3.84 -22.62 7.35
C PHE A 107 -4.35 -21.19 7.62
N LEU A 108 -5.33 -20.71 6.84
CA LEU A 108 -5.85 -19.35 7.01
C LEU A 108 -6.60 -19.18 8.34
N ASN A 109 -7.33 -20.20 8.78
CA ASN A 109 -8.01 -20.19 10.07
C ASN A 109 -7.03 -20.26 11.26
N ASP A 110 -5.85 -20.86 11.09
CA ASP A 110 -4.79 -20.88 12.12
C ASP A 110 -4.05 -19.53 12.20
N VAL A 111 -3.75 -18.94 11.04
CA VAL A 111 -2.99 -17.69 10.96
C VAL A 111 -3.84 -16.45 11.25
N ILE A 112 -5.12 -16.46 10.86
CA ILE A 112 -6.01 -15.29 10.94
C ILE A 112 -7.09 -15.52 12.01
N SER A 113 -7.06 -14.64 13.00
CA SER A 113 -8.06 -14.48 14.05
C SER A 113 -8.96 -13.28 13.75
N ASN A 114 -10.23 -13.38 14.11
CA ASN A 114 -11.26 -12.36 13.83
C ASN A 114 -12.37 -12.33 14.90
N SER A 115 -12.00 -12.65 16.13
CA SER A 115 -12.87 -12.49 17.28
C SER A 115 -12.08 -12.14 18.52
N VAL A 116 -12.78 -11.56 19.49
CA VAL A 116 -12.22 -11.33 20.81
C VAL A 116 -12.09 -12.67 21.55
N PRO A 117 -10.89 -13.07 21.98
CA PRO A 117 -10.70 -14.32 22.73
C PRO A 117 -11.53 -14.32 24.02
N PHE A 118 -12.01 -15.49 24.43
CA PHE A 118 -12.83 -15.63 25.64
C PHE A 118 -12.10 -15.10 26.89
N LYS A 119 -12.81 -14.32 27.71
CA LYS A 119 -12.36 -13.86 29.03
C LYS A 119 -12.86 -14.84 30.11
N PRO A 120 -11.97 -15.56 30.82
CA PRO A 120 -12.40 -16.44 31.90
C PRO A 120 -13.04 -15.65 33.06
N PRO A 121 -14.11 -16.15 33.69
CA PRO A 121 -14.88 -15.40 34.69
C PRO A 121 -14.14 -15.13 36.01
N ASP A 122 -13.01 -15.80 36.29
CA ASP A 122 -12.30 -15.73 37.58
C ASP A 122 -10.82 -15.33 37.45
N VAL A 123 -10.44 -14.57 36.42
CA VAL A 123 -9.05 -14.09 36.29
C VAL A 123 -8.80 -12.96 37.31
N PRO A 124 -7.69 -13.00 38.08
CA PRO A 124 -7.30 -11.88 38.92
C PRO A 124 -7.21 -10.60 38.10
N HIS A 125 -7.59 -9.47 38.71
CA HIS A 125 -7.38 -8.16 38.11
C HIS A 125 -5.91 -7.97 37.74
N ILE A 126 -5.65 -7.52 36.51
CA ILE A 126 -4.31 -7.31 35.98
C ILE A 126 -4.10 -5.84 35.60
N PRO A 127 -2.84 -5.37 35.50
CA PRO A 127 -2.54 -3.98 35.14
C PRO A 127 -3.23 -3.47 33.86
N SER A 128 -3.44 -4.34 32.86
CA SER A 128 -4.07 -3.94 31.59
C SER A 128 -5.59 -3.80 31.66
N ASP A 129 -6.20 -4.06 32.82
CA ASP A 129 -7.61 -3.75 33.07
C ASP A 129 -7.81 -2.25 33.34
N ASP A 130 -6.82 -1.60 33.97
CA ASP A 130 -6.88 -0.18 34.33
C ASP A 130 -6.08 0.71 33.37
N VAL A 131 -5.00 0.16 32.79
CA VAL A 131 -4.08 0.88 31.91
C VAL A 131 -4.15 0.33 30.50
N HIS A 132 -3.95 1.19 29.49
CA HIS A 132 -3.97 0.79 28.09
C HIS A 132 -3.07 -0.46 27.86
N PRO A 133 -3.60 -1.54 27.26
CA PRO A 133 -2.90 -2.82 27.19
C PRO A 133 -1.58 -2.70 26.43
N CYS A 134 -1.45 -1.80 25.45
CA CYS A 134 -0.15 -1.60 24.78
C CYS A 134 0.99 -1.13 25.69
N SER A 135 0.70 -0.52 26.85
CA SER A 135 1.70 0.02 27.78
C SER A 135 2.14 -0.97 28.86
N VAL A 136 1.32 -1.99 29.16
CA VAL A 136 1.58 -2.95 30.25
C VAL A 136 1.26 -4.36 29.80
N ARG A 137 2.04 -5.34 30.28
CA ARG A 137 1.81 -6.75 29.99
C ARG A 137 1.02 -7.40 31.12
N GLY A 138 0.00 -8.16 30.76
CA GLY A 138 -0.79 -9.01 31.65
C GLY A 138 -0.40 -10.49 31.62
N THR A 139 -1.22 -11.33 32.23
CA THR A 139 -1.16 -12.78 32.04
C THR A 139 -1.50 -13.13 30.58
N ARG A 140 -0.87 -14.16 30.01
CA ARG A 140 -0.92 -14.43 28.55
C ARG A 140 -2.33 -14.40 27.96
N MET A 141 -3.33 -14.99 28.61
CA MET A 141 -4.70 -15.02 28.07
C MET A 141 -5.39 -13.67 28.18
N MET A 142 -5.43 -13.09 29.38
CA MET A 142 -6.13 -11.84 29.64
C MET A 142 -5.48 -10.65 28.93
N ASP A 143 -4.16 -10.66 28.77
CA ASP A 143 -3.41 -9.68 27.98
C ASP A 143 -3.86 -9.66 26.52
N LEU A 144 -4.07 -10.83 25.91
CA LEU A 144 -4.55 -10.91 24.53
C LEU A 144 -6.00 -10.45 24.43
N HIS A 145 -6.88 -10.88 25.34
CA HIS A 145 -8.25 -10.40 25.36
C HIS A 145 -8.30 -8.86 25.39
N ASN A 146 -7.58 -8.23 26.34
CA ASN A 146 -7.53 -6.78 26.46
C ASN A 146 -6.90 -6.12 25.23
N LEU A 147 -5.83 -6.69 24.64
CA LEU A 147 -5.23 -6.19 23.41
C LEU A 147 -6.20 -6.24 22.22
N VAL A 148 -6.90 -7.35 22.01
CA VAL A 148 -7.85 -7.48 20.90
C VAL A 148 -9.01 -6.51 21.10
N GLN A 149 -9.57 -6.46 22.31
CA GLN A 149 -10.65 -5.54 22.67
C GLN A 149 -10.27 -4.07 22.43
N CYS A 150 -9.01 -3.71 22.72
CA CYS A 150 -8.55 -2.33 22.62
C CYS A 150 -8.04 -1.94 21.23
N CYS A 151 -7.36 -2.85 20.54
CA CYS A 151 -6.63 -2.55 19.32
C CYS A 151 -7.28 -3.09 18.04
N GLN A 152 -8.13 -4.11 18.13
CA GLN A 152 -8.71 -4.75 16.94
C GLN A 152 -10.22 -4.56 16.81
N VAL A 153 -10.94 -4.34 17.92
CA VAL A 153 -12.36 -4.01 17.88
C VAL A 153 -12.55 -2.60 17.31
N HIS A 154 -13.26 -2.53 16.19
CA HIS A 154 -13.61 -1.30 15.53
C HIS A 154 -14.64 -0.51 16.34
N LYS A 155 -14.47 0.81 16.38
CA LYS A 155 -15.46 1.75 16.89
C LYS A 155 -15.79 2.71 15.76
N HIS A 156 -17.05 2.71 15.31
CA HIS A 156 -17.43 3.60 14.23
C HIS A 156 -17.23 5.07 14.65
N THR A 157 -16.63 5.83 13.74
CA THR A 157 -16.42 7.26 13.87
C THR A 157 -16.93 7.95 12.62
N THR A 158 -16.88 9.28 12.58
CA THR A 158 -17.27 10.05 11.40
C THR A 158 -16.52 9.64 10.13
N THR A 159 -15.28 9.15 10.25
CA THR A 159 -14.50 8.70 9.09
C THR A 159 -15.06 7.43 8.45
N CYS A 160 -15.77 6.60 9.22
CA CYS A 160 -16.41 5.39 8.70
C CYS A 160 -17.51 5.72 7.69
N TYR A 161 -18.14 6.88 7.85
CA TYR A 161 -19.27 7.32 7.02
C TYR A 161 -18.88 8.43 6.05
N LYS A 162 -17.57 8.60 5.77
CA LYS A 162 -17.05 9.66 4.90
C LYS A 162 -17.73 9.67 3.52
N TYR A 163 -18.09 8.50 3.00
CA TYR A 163 -18.73 8.35 1.69
C TYR A 163 -20.25 8.19 1.75
N CYS A 164 -20.84 8.18 2.95
CA CYS A 164 -22.29 8.18 3.12
C CYS A 164 -22.82 9.61 2.95
N GLN A 165 -22.99 10.02 1.69
CA GLN A 165 -23.47 11.35 1.35
C GLN A 165 -25.01 11.45 1.38
N ASP A 166 -25.69 10.34 1.14
CA ASP A 166 -27.14 10.25 1.14
C ASP A 166 -27.68 9.95 2.55
N ILE A 167 -28.49 10.87 3.08
CA ILE A 167 -29.11 10.75 4.41
C ILE A 167 -30.25 9.72 4.41
N SER A 168 -30.81 9.42 3.23
CA SER A 168 -31.92 8.48 3.08
C SER A 168 -31.50 7.01 3.11
N GLN A 169 -30.20 6.72 2.94
CA GLN A 169 -29.66 5.37 2.99
C GLN A 169 -29.09 5.05 4.38
N PRO A 170 -29.14 3.76 4.79
CA PRO A 170 -28.46 3.33 6.00
C PRO A 170 -26.97 3.65 5.91
N LYS A 171 -26.39 4.09 7.02
CA LYS A 171 -24.97 4.41 7.10
C LYS A 171 -24.15 3.13 7.10
N GLU A 172 -23.49 2.85 5.99
CA GLU A 172 -22.58 1.73 5.87
C GLU A 172 -21.15 2.13 6.26
N CYS A 173 -20.48 1.25 7.01
CA CYS A 173 -19.08 1.46 7.34
C CYS A 173 -18.24 1.32 6.08
N ARG A 174 -17.43 2.34 5.74
CA ARG A 174 -16.45 2.29 4.63
C ARG A 174 -15.56 1.05 4.65
N PHE A 175 -15.28 0.51 5.83
CA PHE A 175 -14.41 -0.66 6.00
C PHE A 175 -15.19 -2.00 5.92
N GLY A 176 -16.50 -1.95 5.72
CA GLY A 176 -17.37 -3.13 5.68
C GLY A 176 -17.54 -3.82 7.04
N LEU A 177 -17.22 -3.16 8.15
CA LEU A 177 -17.33 -3.72 9.50
C LEU A 177 -18.69 -3.38 10.10
N ASP A 178 -19.42 -4.43 10.48
CA ASP A 178 -20.77 -4.37 11.03
C ASP A 178 -21.00 -5.54 12.00
N ASP A 179 -21.71 -5.31 13.10
CA ASP A 179 -22.02 -6.33 14.11
C ASP A 179 -22.79 -7.53 13.55
N SER A 180 -23.54 -7.33 12.45
CA SER A 180 -24.32 -8.39 11.81
C SER A 180 -23.49 -9.32 10.93
N ASN A 181 -22.23 -8.97 10.61
CA ASN A 181 -21.36 -9.83 9.83
C ASN A 181 -20.96 -11.06 10.65
N PHE A 182 -21.47 -12.22 10.24
CA PHE A 182 -21.14 -13.49 10.88
C PHE A 182 -21.08 -14.60 9.83
N ILE A 183 -19.93 -15.28 9.78
CA ILE A 183 -19.66 -16.42 8.91
C ILE A 183 -18.92 -17.46 9.76
N PRO A 184 -19.53 -18.60 10.09
CA PRO A 184 -18.96 -19.54 11.05
C PRO A 184 -17.68 -20.21 10.53
N ASP A 185 -17.66 -20.54 9.24
CA ASP A 185 -16.61 -21.33 8.60
C ASP A 185 -16.15 -20.67 7.30
N SER A 186 -14.85 -20.81 7.01
CA SER A 186 -14.29 -20.38 5.72
C SER A 186 -14.71 -21.39 4.65
N ILE A 187 -15.26 -20.90 3.54
CA ILE A 187 -15.82 -21.75 2.48
C ILE A 187 -15.41 -21.23 1.09
N PHE A 188 -15.13 -22.18 0.19
CA PHE A 188 -15.05 -21.89 -1.23
C PHE A 188 -16.44 -21.96 -1.85
N ASP A 189 -16.80 -20.95 -2.65
CA ASP A 189 -17.94 -21.05 -3.54
C ASP A 189 -17.59 -22.04 -4.67
N PRO A 190 -18.35 -23.13 -4.85
CA PRO A 190 -18.03 -24.15 -5.85
C PRO A 190 -18.22 -23.68 -7.30
N LEU A 191 -19.03 -22.64 -7.54
CA LEU A 191 -19.29 -22.11 -8.88
C LEU A 191 -18.26 -21.07 -9.26
N THR A 192 -17.93 -20.18 -8.32
CA THR A 192 -17.02 -19.07 -8.59
C THR A 192 -15.59 -19.39 -8.18
N GLY A 193 -15.33 -20.35 -7.30
CA GLY A 193 -14.00 -20.61 -6.72
C GLY A 193 -13.53 -19.52 -5.77
N GLU A 194 -14.40 -18.59 -5.37
CA GLU A 194 -14.05 -17.51 -4.45
C GLU A 194 -14.06 -18.01 -3.00
N LEU A 195 -13.01 -17.65 -2.26
CA LEU A 195 -12.89 -17.98 -0.84
C LEU A 195 -13.57 -16.89 0.00
N THR A 196 -14.59 -17.28 0.75
CA THR A 196 -15.13 -16.46 1.83
C THR A 196 -14.51 -16.94 3.14
N LEU A 197 -13.80 -16.05 3.84
CA LEU A 197 -13.23 -16.36 5.15
C LEU A 197 -14.30 -16.34 6.23
N ARG A 198 -14.12 -17.18 7.26
CA ARG A 198 -14.90 -17.10 8.50
C ARG A 198 -14.81 -15.68 9.06
N CYS A 199 -15.88 -15.24 9.71
CA CYS A 199 -15.99 -13.97 10.40
C CYS A 199 -16.79 -14.22 11.68
N LEU A 200 -16.12 -14.34 12.82
CA LEU A 200 -16.77 -14.69 14.08
C LEU A 200 -17.26 -13.46 14.85
N ASP A 201 -16.64 -12.30 14.63
CA ASP A 201 -17.03 -11.01 15.17
C ASP A 201 -16.86 -9.93 14.09
N GLY A 202 -18.00 -9.40 13.62
CA GLY A 202 -18.06 -8.49 12.49
C GLY A 202 -17.43 -7.11 12.70
N LEU A 203 -17.10 -6.75 13.95
CA LEU A 203 -16.37 -5.52 14.28
C LEU A 203 -14.88 -5.73 14.54
N VAL A 204 -14.39 -6.97 14.53
CA VAL A 204 -12.98 -7.25 14.79
C VAL A 204 -12.22 -7.33 13.47
N ASN A 205 -11.15 -6.55 13.33
CA ASN A 205 -10.25 -6.68 12.18
C ASN A 205 -9.62 -8.07 12.14
N ASN A 206 -9.24 -8.54 10.96
CA ASN A 206 -8.43 -9.75 10.84
C ASN A 206 -7.03 -9.50 11.39
N PHE A 207 -6.56 -10.31 12.33
CA PHE A 207 -5.25 -10.16 12.96
C PHE A 207 -4.58 -11.52 13.18
N ASN A 208 -3.29 -11.50 13.50
CA ASN A 208 -2.59 -12.69 13.98
C ASN A 208 -2.26 -12.51 15.47
N GLU A 209 -2.60 -13.49 16.30
CA GLU A 209 -2.42 -13.38 17.75
C GLU A 209 -0.96 -13.16 18.16
N THR A 210 -0.04 -13.89 17.52
CA THR A 210 1.40 -13.82 17.84
C THR A 210 1.94 -12.45 17.47
N ILE A 211 1.60 -11.96 16.29
CA ILE A 211 1.97 -10.61 15.86
C ILE A 211 1.41 -9.59 16.85
N LEU A 212 0.11 -9.61 17.15
CA LEU A 212 -0.52 -8.65 18.06
C LEU A 212 0.12 -8.65 19.46
N ARG A 213 0.49 -9.82 20.00
CA ARG A 213 1.17 -9.94 21.31
C ARG A 213 2.57 -9.33 21.31
N ALA A 214 3.27 -9.44 20.19
CA ALA A 214 4.60 -8.91 20.01
C ALA A 214 4.54 -7.40 19.74
N ILE A 215 3.75 -6.98 18.74
CA ILE A 215 3.74 -5.61 18.26
C ILE A 215 2.81 -4.66 19.02
N ARG A 216 1.77 -5.21 19.68
CA ARG A 216 0.79 -4.49 20.50
C ARG A 216 0.21 -3.25 19.80
N CYS A 217 -0.16 -3.37 18.53
CA CYS A 217 -0.85 -2.31 17.81
C CYS A 217 -1.92 -2.89 16.89
N ASN A 218 -2.82 -2.02 16.42
CA ASN A 218 -3.82 -2.39 15.44
C ASN A 218 -3.14 -2.94 14.17
N MET A 219 -3.79 -3.93 13.55
CA MET A 219 -3.37 -4.48 12.26
C MET A 219 -4.59 -5.00 11.50
N ASP A 220 -4.46 -5.19 10.19
CA ASP A 220 -5.49 -5.77 9.33
C ASP A 220 -4.81 -6.71 8.32
N ILE A 221 -4.95 -8.02 8.53
CA ILE A 221 -4.36 -9.06 7.68
C ILE A 221 -5.40 -9.52 6.67
N LYS A 222 -5.04 -9.50 5.38
CA LYS A 222 -5.91 -10.01 4.31
C LYS A 222 -5.18 -11.04 3.47
N PHE A 223 -5.83 -12.18 3.26
CA PHE A 223 -5.38 -13.14 2.29
C PHE A 223 -5.77 -12.70 0.88
N ILE A 224 -4.82 -12.74 -0.05
CA ILE A 224 -5.02 -12.35 -1.44
C ILE A 224 -5.20 -13.63 -2.27
N GLY A 225 -6.43 -14.15 -2.29
CA GLY A 225 -6.76 -15.42 -2.93
C GLY A 225 -7.36 -15.33 -4.33
N SER A 226 -7.80 -14.14 -4.76
CA SER A 226 -8.43 -13.96 -6.08
C SER A 226 -7.74 -12.89 -6.91
N GLY A 227 -7.80 -13.01 -8.25
CA GLY A 227 -7.22 -12.03 -9.17
C GLY A 227 -7.81 -10.62 -9.00
N ALA A 228 -9.10 -10.52 -8.69
CA ALA A 228 -9.76 -9.25 -8.36
C ALA A 228 -9.20 -8.64 -7.06
N SER A 229 -9.03 -9.46 -6.00
CA SER A 229 -8.42 -9.02 -4.74
C SER A 229 -6.97 -8.60 -4.93
N ALA A 230 -6.20 -9.34 -5.75
CA ALA A 230 -4.82 -9.00 -6.06
C ALA A 230 -4.73 -7.66 -6.80
N LYS A 231 -5.55 -7.45 -7.83
CA LYS A 231 -5.63 -6.18 -8.57
C LYS A 231 -6.03 -5.01 -7.66
N ALA A 232 -7.04 -5.22 -6.81
CA ALA A 232 -7.50 -4.21 -5.85
C ALA A 232 -6.42 -3.83 -4.83
N VAL A 233 -5.69 -4.81 -4.28
CA VAL A 233 -4.59 -4.57 -3.34
C VAL A 233 -3.42 -3.90 -4.03
N LEU A 234 -3.08 -4.29 -5.26
CA LEU A 234 -2.04 -3.62 -6.05
C LEU A 234 -2.38 -2.13 -6.22
N TYR A 235 -3.59 -1.80 -6.69
CA TYR A 235 -4.00 -0.39 -6.79
C TYR A 235 -4.00 0.33 -5.45
N TYR A 236 -4.47 -0.34 -4.39
CA TYR A 236 -4.48 0.23 -3.05
C TYR A 236 -3.07 0.61 -2.61
N ILE A 237 -2.10 -0.31 -2.74
CA ILE A 237 -0.71 -0.09 -2.33
C ILE A 237 -0.02 0.92 -3.25
N THR A 238 -0.25 0.83 -4.57
CA THR A 238 0.24 1.85 -5.52
C THR A 238 -0.23 3.23 -5.08
N ASN A 239 -1.50 3.41 -4.72
CA ASN A 239 -2.02 4.68 -4.23
C ASN A 239 -1.37 5.17 -2.93
N TYR A 240 -0.75 4.30 -2.11
CA TYR A 240 0.05 4.72 -0.96
C TYR A 240 1.48 5.06 -1.34
N ILE A 241 2.07 4.33 -2.27
CA ILE A 241 3.41 4.61 -2.82
C ILE A 241 3.38 5.96 -3.56
N THR A 242 2.39 6.15 -4.43
CA THR A 242 2.22 7.33 -5.28
C THR A 242 1.38 8.41 -4.64
N LYS A 243 1.09 8.31 -3.32
CA LYS A 243 0.22 9.27 -2.64
C LYS A 243 0.86 10.66 -2.63
N SER A 244 0.48 11.48 -3.61
CA SER A 244 0.81 12.90 -3.60
C SER A 244 0.29 13.51 -2.30
N GLN A 245 1.19 14.11 -1.52
CA GLN A 245 0.82 14.66 -0.21
C GLN A 245 0.06 15.99 -0.34
N LEU A 246 -0.12 16.49 -1.56
CA LEU A 246 -0.86 17.71 -1.84
C LEU A 246 -2.36 17.45 -1.88
N LYS A 247 -3.04 17.80 -0.79
CA LYS A 247 -4.50 17.88 -0.80
C LYS A 247 -4.94 19.01 -1.73
N THR A 248 -5.99 18.78 -2.50
CA THR A 248 -6.51 19.71 -3.52
C THR A 248 -6.72 21.16 -3.02
N HIS A 249 -7.15 21.35 -1.77
CA HIS A 249 -7.33 22.70 -1.20
C HIS A 249 -6.01 23.45 -0.95
N VAL A 250 -4.93 22.72 -0.66
CA VAL A 250 -3.56 23.28 -0.55
C VAL A 250 -3.06 23.66 -1.93
N ALA A 251 -3.33 22.81 -2.93
CA ALA A 251 -3.02 23.12 -4.34
C ALA A 251 -3.74 24.40 -4.80
N TYR A 252 -5.04 24.55 -4.51
CA TYR A 252 -5.80 25.75 -4.83
C TYR A 252 -5.30 27.01 -4.13
N ALA A 253 -4.96 26.93 -2.83
CA ALA A 253 -4.42 28.08 -2.11
C ALA A 253 -3.03 28.50 -2.66
N ALA A 254 -2.20 27.53 -3.04
CA ALA A 254 -0.92 27.76 -3.70
C ALA A 254 -1.10 28.40 -5.09
N LEU A 255 -2.06 27.91 -5.89
CA LEU A 255 -2.45 28.47 -7.18
C LEU A 255 -2.94 29.91 -7.05
N GLU A 256 -3.86 30.19 -6.14
CA GLU A 256 -4.38 31.54 -5.90
C GLU A 256 -3.25 32.51 -5.55
N ARG A 257 -2.34 32.09 -4.66
CA ARG A 257 -1.19 32.90 -4.24
C ARG A 257 -0.21 33.14 -5.38
N ALA A 258 0.03 32.15 -6.24
CA ALA A 258 0.90 32.26 -7.39
C ALA A 258 0.32 33.22 -8.45
N VAL A 259 -0.99 33.15 -8.72
CA VAL A 259 -1.72 34.06 -9.63
C VAL A 259 -1.62 35.51 -9.14
N ARG A 260 -1.97 35.78 -7.87
CA ARG A 260 -1.90 37.13 -7.29
C ARG A 260 -0.51 37.77 -7.41
N ARG A 261 0.56 36.99 -7.16
CA ARG A 261 1.95 37.46 -7.27
C ARG A 261 2.43 37.70 -8.70
N LEU A 262 1.74 37.19 -9.72
CA LEU A 262 2.08 37.44 -11.12
C LEU A 262 1.43 38.73 -11.63
N ASP A 263 0.20 39.00 -11.22
CA ASP A 263 -0.49 40.24 -11.54
C ASP A 263 0.21 41.47 -10.94
N GLU A 264 0.91 41.32 -9.82
CA GLU A 264 1.69 42.39 -9.18
C GLU A 264 3.03 42.70 -9.86
N GLN A 265 3.63 41.77 -10.63
CA GLN A 265 5.04 41.85 -11.05
C GLN A 265 5.27 42.04 -12.56
N CYS A 266 4.30 41.76 -13.43
CA CYS A 266 4.45 41.94 -14.89
C CYS A 266 3.16 42.46 -15.55
N PRO A 267 3.01 43.79 -15.70
CA PRO A 267 1.88 44.36 -16.44
C PRO A 267 2.07 44.38 -17.96
N ASP A 268 3.24 43.98 -18.50
CA ASP A 268 3.57 44.10 -19.93
C ASP A 268 3.45 42.76 -20.67
N ASP A 269 2.82 42.82 -21.85
CA ASP A 269 2.21 41.74 -22.64
C ASP A 269 3.21 40.84 -23.40
N SER A 270 4.36 40.52 -22.80
CA SER A 270 5.36 39.67 -23.46
C SER A 270 4.92 38.21 -23.44
N LEU A 271 4.44 37.71 -24.60
CA LEU A 271 4.14 36.32 -24.96
C LEU A 271 3.42 35.53 -23.86
N LEU A 272 2.10 35.38 -24.02
CA LEU A 272 1.22 34.53 -23.18
C LEU A 272 1.88 33.21 -22.72
N THR A 273 2.66 32.58 -23.58
CA THR A 273 3.43 31.36 -23.29
C THR A 273 4.47 31.51 -22.17
N ILE A 274 5.20 32.62 -22.11
CA ILE A 274 6.19 32.89 -21.05
C ILE A 274 5.48 33.19 -19.72
N ARG A 275 4.35 33.92 -19.77
CA ARG A 275 3.51 34.17 -18.59
C ARG A 275 2.90 32.87 -18.06
N ALA A 276 2.37 32.01 -18.95
CA ALA A 276 1.83 30.70 -18.61
C ALA A 276 2.89 29.78 -18.01
N LYS A 277 4.09 29.71 -18.60
CA LYS A 277 5.20 28.91 -18.07
C LYS A 277 5.65 29.39 -16.68
N LYS A 278 5.77 30.71 -16.48
CA LYS A 278 6.10 31.29 -15.16
C LYS A 278 4.99 31.08 -14.13
N LEU A 279 3.72 31.09 -14.56
CA LEU A 279 2.57 30.75 -13.74
C LEU A 279 2.66 29.31 -13.28
N LEU A 280 2.76 28.36 -14.20
CA LEU A 280 2.89 26.94 -13.88
C LEU A 280 4.06 26.68 -12.93
N GLN A 281 5.25 27.24 -13.19
CA GLN A 281 6.40 27.12 -12.30
C GLN A 281 6.16 27.70 -10.91
N LYS A 282 5.59 28.92 -10.80
CA LYS A 282 5.28 29.52 -9.49
C LYS A 282 4.19 28.73 -8.75
N CYS A 283 3.22 28.19 -9.46
CA CYS A 283 2.20 27.31 -8.89
C CYS A 283 2.85 26.02 -8.37
N ALA A 284 3.67 25.34 -9.17
CA ALA A 284 4.40 24.14 -8.78
C ALA A 284 5.29 24.39 -7.54
N TYR A 285 6.11 25.44 -7.54
CA TYR A 285 6.92 25.78 -6.37
C TYR A 285 6.07 26.17 -5.15
N SER A 286 4.97 26.88 -5.34
CA SER A 286 4.08 27.22 -4.23
C SER A 286 3.39 25.98 -3.67
N MET A 287 3.00 25.03 -4.53
CA MET A 287 2.41 23.75 -4.13
C MET A 287 3.40 22.96 -3.29
N ILE A 288 4.60 22.72 -3.81
CA ILE A 288 5.68 22.01 -3.08
C ILE A 288 6.00 22.72 -1.75
N SER A 289 6.07 24.05 -1.74
CA SER A 289 6.39 24.81 -0.52
C SER A 289 5.32 24.77 0.57
N GLN A 290 4.07 24.47 0.22
CA GLN A 290 2.95 24.34 1.16
C GLN A 290 2.66 22.88 1.52
N GLN A 291 3.44 21.93 1.02
CA GLN A 291 3.33 20.54 1.39
C GLN A 291 3.78 20.35 2.84
N GLU A 292 2.85 19.95 3.70
CA GLU A 292 3.15 19.60 5.09
C GLU A 292 3.58 18.14 5.18
N LEU A 293 4.84 17.93 5.55
CA LEU A 293 5.40 16.62 5.86
C LEU A 293 5.39 16.39 7.38
N SER A 294 5.15 15.15 7.81
CA SER A 294 5.31 14.82 9.23
C SER A 294 6.78 14.92 9.64
N ALA A 295 7.04 15.38 10.85
CA ALA A 295 8.41 15.49 11.37
C ALA A 295 9.13 14.13 11.32
N GLN A 296 8.44 13.02 11.58
CA GLN A 296 8.99 11.68 11.52
C GLN A 296 9.44 11.31 10.11
N GLN A 297 8.64 11.58 9.07
CA GLN A 297 9.03 11.34 7.66
C GLN A 297 10.26 12.15 7.27
N VAL A 298 10.29 13.44 7.63
CA VAL A 298 11.45 14.29 7.36
C VAL A 298 12.70 13.73 8.04
N ASN A 299 12.58 13.31 9.31
CA ASN A 299 13.70 12.75 10.04
C ASN A 299 14.14 11.38 9.50
N THR A 300 13.23 10.51 9.05
CA THR A 300 13.58 9.27 8.36
C THR A 300 14.50 9.57 7.18
N HIS A 301 14.14 10.54 6.34
CA HIS A 301 14.95 10.93 5.19
C HIS A 301 16.29 11.59 5.58
N LEU A 302 16.28 12.52 6.54
CA LEU A 302 17.50 13.19 7.01
C LEU A 302 18.50 12.25 7.70
N LEU A 303 18.01 11.16 8.29
CA LEU A 303 18.82 10.14 8.96
C LEU A 303 19.21 8.98 8.02
N ASP A 304 18.88 9.07 6.73
CA ASP A 304 19.12 8.02 5.74
C ASP A 304 18.52 6.67 6.17
N LEU A 305 17.31 6.72 6.74
CA LEU A 305 16.51 5.55 7.09
C LEU A 305 15.57 5.20 5.95
N GLU A 306 15.13 3.95 5.95
CA GLU A 306 14.22 3.39 4.97
C GLU A 306 12.86 4.12 4.96
N ASP A 307 12.42 4.56 3.79
CA ASP A 307 11.06 5.03 3.49
C ASP A 307 10.15 3.91 2.96
N HIS A 308 10.76 2.77 2.61
CA HIS A 308 10.12 1.52 2.26
C HIS A 308 11.03 0.33 2.60
N PHE A 309 10.44 -0.84 2.86
CA PHE A 309 11.16 -2.06 3.18
C PHE A 309 10.96 -3.09 2.07
N THR A 310 12.04 -3.61 1.51
CA THR A 310 11.96 -4.59 0.42
C THR A 310 12.89 -5.78 0.63
N SER A 311 12.42 -6.95 0.21
CA SER A 311 13.23 -8.16 0.18
C SER A 311 14.09 -8.27 -1.09
N HIS A 312 13.70 -7.58 -2.16
CA HIS A 312 14.35 -7.63 -3.46
C HIS A 312 14.81 -6.25 -3.91
N LYS A 313 15.77 -6.24 -4.84
CA LYS A 313 16.16 -5.04 -5.58
C LYS A 313 15.33 -4.95 -6.85
N TYR A 314 14.76 -3.78 -7.10
CA TYR A 314 13.95 -3.51 -8.28
C TYR A 314 14.75 -2.69 -9.28
N LYS A 315 14.29 -2.71 -10.53
CA LYS A 315 14.78 -1.82 -11.58
C LYS A 315 13.63 -0.94 -12.03
N ASN A 316 13.96 0.31 -12.35
CA ASN A 316 12.99 1.25 -12.89
C ASN A 316 12.54 0.77 -14.27
N LEU A 317 11.22 0.75 -14.47
CA LEU A 317 10.62 0.64 -15.78
C LEU A 317 10.06 2.02 -16.14
N TYR A 318 10.51 2.56 -17.26
CA TYR A 318 9.96 3.81 -17.79
C TYR A 318 8.71 3.52 -18.64
N TRP A 319 7.54 3.48 -17.98
CA TRP A 319 6.28 3.02 -18.58
C TRP A 319 5.78 3.92 -19.73
N VAL A 320 5.90 5.25 -19.60
CA VAL A 320 5.32 6.21 -20.56
C VAL A 320 5.77 5.96 -22.00
N GLN A 321 7.05 5.64 -22.23
CA GLN A 321 7.56 5.35 -23.57
C GLN A 321 6.95 4.07 -24.17
N ILE A 322 6.69 3.09 -23.31
CA ILE A 322 6.05 1.82 -23.70
C ILE A 322 4.59 2.07 -24.02
N GLU A 323 3.89 2.82 -23.18
CA GLU A 323 2.50 3.22 -23.38
C GLU A 323 2.31 4.00 -24.68
N GLN A 324 3.09 5.05 -24.93
CA GLN A 324 3.06 5.82 -26.18
C GLN A 324 3.29 4.93 -27.41
N PHE A 325 4.24 3.98 -27.32
CA PHE A 325 4.48 3.04 -28.41
C PHE A 325 3.28 2.11 -28.65
N LEU A 326 2.66 1.60 -27.59
CA LEU A 326 1.47 0.77 -27.67
C LEU A 326 0.29 1.56 -28.24
N ASP A 327 0.07 2.80 -27.81
CA ASP A 327 -0.98 3.67 -28.33
C ASP A 327 -0.79 3.94 -29.83
N ILE A 328 0.43 4.21 -30.27
CA ILE A 328 0.72 4.37 -31.71
C ILE A 328 0.45 3.07 -32.45
N ALA A 329 0.88 1.92 -31.92
CA ALA A 329 0.68 0.62 -32.54
C ALA A 329 -0.81 0.24 -32.61
N ASP A 330 -1.57 0.48 -31.54
CA ASP A 330 -3.01 0.23 -31.48
C ASP A 330 -3.78 1.19 -32.38
N ASN A 331 -3.40 2.47 -32.46
CA ASN A 331 -3.98 3.41 -33.43
C ASN A 331 -3.71 3.00 -34.88
N ASP A 332 -2.55 2.40 -35.16
CA ASP A 332 -2.22 1.86 -36.49
C ASP A 332 -2.97 0.54 -36.79
N VAL A 333 -3.45 -0.15 -35.76
CA VAL A 333 -4.30 -1.36 -35.85
C VAL A 333 -5.79 -0.99 -35.94
N THR A 334 -6.28 -0.04 -35.15
CA THR A 334 -7.66 0.48 -35.22
C THR A 334 -7.89 1.22 -36.53
N ALA A 335 -6.93 1.98 -37.05
CA ALA A 335 -7.00 2.56 -38.40
C ALA A 335 -7.10 1.49 -39.51
N ARG A 336 -6.65 0.26 -39.28
CA ARG A 336 -6.82 -0.89 -40.20
C ARG A 336 -8.14 -1.63 -40.00
N VAL A 337 -8.72 -1.60 -38.80
CA VAL A 337 -10.00 -2.23 -38.46
C VAL A 337 -11.19 -1.32 -38.79
N GLU A 338 -11.05 0.01 -38.65
CA GLU A 338 -12.09 1.01 -38.98
C GLU A 338 -12.39 1.10 -40.49
N ILE A 339 -11.54 0.52 -41.35
CA ILE A 339 -11.86 0.36 -42.79
C ILE A 339 -12.92 -0.75 -43.00
N ASN A 340 -13.24 -1.59 -42.00
CA ASN A 340 -14.08 -2.78 -42.17
C ASN A 340 -15.25 -2.96 -41.18
N SER A 341 -15.54 -2.03 -40.28
CA SER A 341 -16.76 -2.13 -39.48
C SER A 341 -17.23 -0.78 -38.96
N GLU A 342 -18.30 -0.26 -39.58
CA GLU A 342 -19.21 0.67 -38.93
C GLU A 342 -19.93 -0.04 -37.77
N ASP A 343 -20.26 0.74 -36.74
CA ASP A 343 -21.04 0.42 -35.54
C ASP A 343 -20.29 -0.24 -34.36
N SER A 344 -19.86 0.57 -33.39
CA SER A 344 -20.57 0.73 -32.10
C SER A 344 -19.80 1.66 -31.16
N ILE A 345 -20.53 2.62 -30.59
CA ILE A 345 -20.07 3.60 -29.61
C ILE A 345 -20.34 3.04 -28.22
N ASP A 346 -19.30 2.81 -27.42
CA ASP A 346 -19.42 2.70 -25.97
C ASP A 346 -18.44 3.66 -25.30
N ASN A 347 -19.01 4.67 -24.63
CA ASN A 347 -18.31 5.65 -23.82
C ASN A 347 -17.80 5.00 -22.54
N ALA A 348 -16.49 4.76 -22.45
CA ALA A 348 -15.81 4.54 -21.19
C ALA A 348 -15.23 5.86 -20.67
N MET A 349 -15.57 6.19 -19.44
CA MET A 349 -15.15 7.37 -18.70
C MET A 349 -13.62 7.50 -18.68
N GLN A 350 -13.07 8.48 -19.39
CA GLN A 350 -11.68 8.92 -19.21
C GLN A 350 -11.60 9.75 -17.94
N GLU A 351 -11.05 9.18 -16.87
CA GLU A 351 -10.46 9.98 -15.79
C GLU A 351 -9.17 10.60 -16.34
N GLN A 352 -9.17 11.93 -16.50
CA GLN A 352 -7.95 12.70 -16.76
C GLN A 352 -7.00 12.55 -15.57
N THR A 353 -5.99 11.72 -15.71
CA THR A 353 -4.80 11.76 -14.86
C THR A 353 -4.06 13.06 -15.14
N VAL A 354 -3.87 13.87 -14.10
CA VAL A 354 -3.01 15.05 -14.17
C VAL A 354 -1.57 14.53 -14.19
N ASP A 355 -0.85 14.81 -15.26
CA ASP A 355 0.58 14.50 -15.41
C ASP A 355 1.37 15.10 -14.24
N GLU A 356 1.91 14.25 -13.36
CA GLU A 356 3.00 14.62 -12.44
C GLU A 356 4.33 14.28 -13.13
N ASP A 357 5.32 15.18 -13.02
CA ASP A 357 6.65 15.07 -13.63
C ASP A 357 7.35 13.77 -13.19
N ASP A 358 7.23 12.70 -13.99
CA ASP A 358 8.06 11.50 -13.85
C ASP A 358 9.42 11.75 -14.52
N ASP A 359 10.50 11.58 -13.75
CA ASP A 359 11.89 11.76 -14.21
C ASP A 359 12.21 10.82 -15.38
N GLU A 360 12.03 11.32 -16.61
CA GLU A 360 12.47 10.68 -17.84
C GLU A 360 14.01 10.62 -17.88
N GLU A 361 14.62 9.47 -17.60
CA GLU A 361 16.04 9.27 -17.88
C GLU A 361 16.24 8.96 -19.37
N ILE A 362 16.05 9.98 -20.22
CA ILE A 362 16.57 9.96 -21.59
C ILE A 362 18.06 10.25 -21.47
N GLY A 363 18.90 9.24 -21.67
CA GLY A 363 20.30 9.52 -21.92
C GLY A 363 20.38 10.39 -23.19
N ILE A 364 21.07 11.51 -23.13
CA ILE A 364 21.23 12.40 -24.29
C ILE A 364 22.68 12.30 -24.74
N SER A 365 22.88 11.85 -25.98
CA SER A 365 24.19 11.84 -26.63
C SER A 365 24.27 12.97 -27.66
N VAL A 366 25.49 13.40 -27.98
CA VAL A 366 25.71 14.39 -29.03
C VAL A 366 26.16 13.64 -30.29
N GLY A 367 25.36 13.73 -31.35
CA GLY A 367 25.68 13.18 -32.65
C GLY A 367 26.93 13.79 -33.25
N SER A 368 27.48 13.14 -34.28
CA SER A 368 28.69 13.62 -34.98
C SER A 368 28.53 14.99 -35.64
N ARG A 369 27.32 15.54 -35.70
CA ARG A 369 26.98 16.87 -36.22
C ARG A 369 26.62 17.88 -35.13
N GLY A 370 26.74 17.54 -33.85
CA GLY A 370 26.43 18.43 -32.73
C GLY A 370 24.95 18.49 -32.35
N ASP A 371 24.12 17.65 -32.95
CA ASP A 371 22.71 17.47 -32.62
C ASP A 371 22.55 16.59 -31.36
N LEU A 372 21.59 16.95 -30.50
CA LEU A 372 21.20 16.12 -29.37
C LEU A 372 20.42 14.93 -29.92
N VAL A 373 20.96 13.72 -29.74
CA VAL A 373 20.33 12.46 -30.11
C VAL A 373 20.01 11.71 -28.84
N ALA A 374 18.75 11.29 -28.67
CA ALA A 374 18.35 10.41 -27.58
C ALA A 374 19.20 9.13 -27.63
N SER A 375 20.03 8.92 -26.61
CA SER A 375 20.78 7.68 -26.42
C SER A 375 19.82 6.65 -25.81
N GLY A 376 19.20 5.83 -26.67
CA GLY A 376 18.55 4.55 -26.34
C GLY A 376 17.50 4.56 -25.22
N SER A 377 16.24 4.31 -25.58
CA SER A 377 15.19 3.99 -24.61
C SER A 377 15.26 2.53 -24.16
N GLN A 378 14.72 2.20 -22.96
CA GLN A 378 14.54 0.80 -22.55
C GLN A 378 13.70 0.01 -23.56
N LEU A 379 12.74 0.69 -24.21
CA LEU A 379 11.93 0.12 -25.25
C LEU A 379 12.74 -0.21 -26.50
N ASP A 380 13.63 0.68 -26.94
CA ASP A 380 14.49 0.43 -28.09
C ASP A 380 15.51 -0.68 -27.79
N ASP A 381 16.10 -0.67 -26.60
CA ASP A 381 16.99 -1.75 -26.13
C ASP A 381 16.28 -3.10 -26.24
N TYR A 382 15.02 -3.18 -25.80
CA TYR A 382 14.21 -4.38 -25.94
C TYR A 382 13.86 -4.69 -27.40
N ARG A 383 13.42 -3.73 -28.20
CA ARG A 383 12.99 -3.95 -29.61
C ARG A 383 14.14 -4.41 -30.51
N TYR A 384 15.33 -3.87 -30.27
CA TYR A 384 16.54 -4.15 -31.05
C TYR A 384 17.46 -5.17 -30.37
N ARG A 385 16.97 -5.89 -29.36
CA ARG A 385 17.73 -6.92 -28.65
C ARG A 385 18.22 -8.03 -29.59
N PRO A 386 19.35 -8.70 -29.27
CA PRO A 386 19.84 -9.82 -30.06
C PRO A 386 18.82 -10.96 -30.12
N VAL A 387 18.83 -11.73 -31.22
CA VAL A 387 17.96 -12.90 -31.43
C VAL A 387 18.05 -13.91 -30.27
N ALA A 388 19.20 -13.98 -29.59
CA ALA A 388 19.43 -14.84 -28.43
C ALA A 388 18.58 -14.46 -27.19
N MET A 389 17.92 -13.30 -27.19
CA MET A 389 17.08 -12.79 -26.10
C MET A 389 15.60 -12.70 -26.53
N ASN A 390 15.23 -13.31 -27.66
CA ASN A 390 13.86 -13.29 -28.18
C ASN A 390 12.88 -14.06 -27.27
N ASP A 391 13.38 -14.98 -26.46
CA ASP A 391 12.60 -15.74 -25.47
C ASP A 391 12.24 -14.91 -24.23
N LEU A 392 12.94 -13.80 -23.99
CA LEU A 392 12.66 -12.90 -22.88
C LEU A 392 11.54 -11.94 -23.24
N CYS A 393 10.58 -11.80 -22.32
CA CYS A 393 9.63 -10.70 -22.35
C CYS A 393 10.28 -9.39 -21.85
N LEU A 394 9.62 -8.26 -22.09
CA LEU A 394 10.10 -6.92 -21.72
C LEU A 394 10.55 -6.83 -20.25
N TRP A 395 9.76 -7.42 -19.35
CA TRP A 395 10.03 -7.45 -17.92
C TRP A 395 11.32 -8.20 -17.59
N GLU A 396 11.53 -9.36 -18.20
CA GLU A 396 12.70 -10.20 -17.98
C GLU A 396 13.96 -9.57 -18.58
N ASP A 397 13.83 -8.94 -19.75
CA ASP A 397 14.93 -8.24 -20.41
C ASP A 397 15.44 -7.10 -19.54
N ILE A 398 14.57 -6.20 -19.09
CA ILE A 398 14.95 -5.08 -18.20
C ILE A 398 15.51 -5.60 -16.88
N ALA A 399 14.88 -6.63 -16.28
CA ALA A 399 15.37 -7.22 -15.04
C ALA A 399 16.81 -7.74 -15.18
N ARG A 400 17.20 -8.31 -16.33
CA ARG A 400 18.51 -8.93 -16.55
C ARG A 400 19.56 -7.98 -17.13
N CYS A 401 19.16 -7.04 -17.98
CA CYS A 401 20.06 -6.10 -18.65
C CYS A 401 20.49 -4.97 -17.71
N LYS A 402 21.80 -4.82 -17.49
CA LYS A 402 22.36 -3.65 -16.80
C LYS A 402 22.63 -2.57 -17.86
N LYS A 403 22.13 -1.36 -17.65
CA LYS A 403 22.64 -0.19 -18.35
C LYS A 403 24.01 0.19 -17.81
#